data_AF-A0AAU7U3C6-F1
#
_entry.id   AF-A0AAU7U3C6-F1
#
_cell.length_a   1.000
_cell.length_b   1.000
_cell.length_c   1.000
_cell.angle_alpha   90.00
_cell.angle_beta   90.00
_cell.angle_gamma   90.00
#
_symmetry.space_group_name_H-M   'P 1'
#
loop_
_entity.id
_entity.type
_entity.pdbx_description
1 polymer ?
#
loop_
_entity_poly.entity_id
_entity_poly.type
_entity_poly.pdbx_seq_one_letter_code
_entity_poly.pdbx_strand_id
1 'polypeptide(L)'
;MYLLEDRVVFDPENSLLYEGNKKVVLNASATRCLDILIRSDGKPVTRTEMIEKVWINQGALVTEASVRQTFHLLRKALSTFCLSEHLIRTTRRQGYSINKTLVRRKRILNIESLFGYINQFWFYMMIALIIPAIVTSIMMYMVNIGR
;
A
#
# COMPACT_ATOMS: atom_id res chain seq x y z
N MET A 1 -2.77 -1.78 2.10
CA MET A 1 -2.88 -2.15 0.66
C MET A 1 -4.13 -2.98 0.42
N TYR A 2 -4.81 -2.73 -0.69
CA TYR A 2 -6.01 -3.43 -1.14
C TYR A 2 -5.77 -4.05 -2.52
N LEU A 3 -6.46 -5.14 -2.83
CA LEU A 3 -6.42 -5.83 -4.11
C LEU A 3 -7.77 -5.63 -4.82
N LEU A 4 -7.74 -5.05 -6.02
CA LEU A 4 -8.86 -4.76 -6.88
C LEU A 4 -8.90 -5.82 -8.01
N GLU A 5 -10.06 -6.44 -8.22
CA GLU A 5 -10.31 -7.53 -9.19
C GLU A 5 -9.25 -8.65 -9.19
N ASP A 6 -8.70 -8.96 -8.01
CA ASP A 6 -7.65 -9.96 -7.82
C ASP A 6 -6.36 -9.72 -8.66
N ARG A 7 -6.20 -8.54 -9.24
CA ARG A 7 -5.07 -8.21 -10.14
C ARG A 7 -4.36 -6.91 -9.78
N VAL A 8 -5.10 -5.84 -9.53
CA VAL A 8 -4.54 -4.50 -9.35
C VAL A 8 -4.39 -4.20 -7.88
N VAL A 9 -3.20 -3.81 -7.44
CA VAL A 9 -2.94 -3.44 -6.05
C VAL A 9 -3.09 -1.94 -5.89
N PHE A 10 -3.89 -1.55 -4.90
CA PHE A 10 -4.02 -0.18 -4.44
C PHE A 10 -3.24 0.02 -3.14
N ASP A 11 -2.32 0.97 -3.17
CA ASP A 11 -1.53 1.41 -2.04
C ASP A 11 -1.92 2.84 -1.63
N PRO A 12 -2.70 3.02 -0.55
CA PRO A 12 -3.11 4.33 -0.09
C PRO A 12 -1.95 5.16 0.50
N GLU A 13 -0.91 4.53 1.06
CA GLU A 13 0.22 5.23 1.68
C GLU A 13 1.08 5.93 0.61
N ASN A 14 1.36 5.22 -0.48
CA ASN A 14 2.14 5.74 -1.61
C ASN A 14 1.29 6.38 -2.71
N SER A 15 -0.04 6.47 -2.52
CA SER A 15 -0.98 6.92 -3.56
C SER A 15 -0.77 6.22 -4.91
N LEU A 16 -0.59 4.90 -4.90
CA LEU A 16 -0.18 4.14 -6.08
C LEU A 16 -1.22 3.07 -6.45
N LEU A 17 -1.51 2.94 -7.73
CA LEU A 17 -2.17 1.77 -8.33
C LEU A 17 -1.17 1.03 -9.20
N TYR A 18 -1.07 -0.29 -9.04
CA TYR A 18 -0.16 -1.07 -9.86
C TYR A 18 -0.63 -2.49 -10.15
N GLU A 19 -0.25 -2.98 -11.32
CA GLU A 19 -0.50 -4.33 -11.81
C GLU A 19 0.79 -4.84 -12.47
N GLY A 20 1.50 -5.74 -11.79
CA GLY A 20 2.85 -6.15 -12.20
C GLY A 20 3.79 -4.95 -12.35
N ASN A 21 4.25 -4.68 -13.58
CA ASN A 21 5.14 -3.57 -13.90
C ASN A 21 4.42 -2.25 -14.23
N LYS A 22 3.10 -2.28 -14.47
CA LYS A 22 2.33 -1.06 -14.74
C LYS A 22 2.04 -0.35 -13.43
N LYS A 23 2.41 0.92 -13.32
CA LYS A 23 2.20 1.75 -12.13
C LYS A 23 1.56 3.07 -12.53
N VAL A 24 0.57 3.52 -11.76
CA VAL A 24 -0.10 4.81 -11.93
C VAL A 24 -0.14 5.49 -10.58
N VAL A 25 0.39 6.72 -10.51
CA VAL A 25 0.32 7.56 -9.32
C VAL A 25 -1.03 8.28 -9.30
N LEU A 26 -1.71 8.22 -8.17
CA LEU A 26 -2.95 8.94 -7.89
C LEU A 26 -2.65 10.26 -7.18
N ASN A 27 -3.48 11.26 -7.44
CA ASN A 27 -3.46 12.50 -6.67
C ASN A 27 -3.97 12.22 -5.24
N ALA A 28 -3.48 12.96 -4.24
CA ALA A 28 -3.87 12.77 -2.83
C ALA A 28 -5.40 12.71 -2.62
N SER A 29 -6.15 13.62 -3.27
CA SER A 29 -7.62 13.62 -3.21
C SER A 29 -8.23 12.36 -3.84
N ALA A 30 -7.69 11.89 -4.96
CA ALA A 30 -8.17 10.67 -5.63
C ALA A 30 -7.89 9.41 -4.80
N THR A 31 -6.70 9.33 -4.19
CA THR A 31 -6.32 8.26 -3.25
C THR A 31 -7.29 8.19 -2.08
N ARG A 32 -7.59 9.33 -1.46
CA ARG A 32 -8.51 9.42 -0.32
C ARG A 32 -9.95 9.08 -0.72
N CYS A 33 -10.41 9.57 -1.86
CA CYS A 33 -11.71 9.19 -2.40
C CYS A 33 -11.82 7.66 -2.55
N LEU A 34 -10.80 7.02 -3.13
CA LEU A 34 -10.79 5.57 -3.32
C LEU A 34 -10.73 4.83 -1.97
N ASP A 35 -9.91 5.29 -1.02
CA ASP A 35 -9.81 4.69 0.32
C ASP A 35 -11.14 4.78 1.09
N ILE A 36 -11.83 5.93 1.06
CA ILE A 36 -13.16 6.07 1.70
C ILE A 36 -14.19 5.16 1.04
N LEU A 37 -14.18 5.05 -0.29
CA LEU A 37 -15.08 4.15 -1.01
C LEU A 37 -14.83 2.68 -0.67
N ILE A 38 -13.56 2.27 -0.54
CA ILE A 38 -13.21 0.91 -0.11
C ILE A 38 -13.67 0.68 1.33
N ARG A 39 -13.45 1.64 2.23
CA ARG A 39 -13.85 1.56 3.64
C ARG A 39 -15.36 1.60 3.83
N SER A 40 -16.13 2.17 2.89
CA SER A 40 -17.59 2.19 2.96
C SER A 40 -18.23 0.84 2.68
N ASP A 41 -17.45 -0.17 2.27
CA ASP A 41 -17.88 -1.56 2.05
C ASP A 41 -19.11 -1.67 1.12
N GLY A 42 -19.10 -0.86 0.06
CA GLY A 42 -20.18 -0.80 -0.92
C GLY A 42 -21.39 0.03 -0.50
N LYS A 43 -21.38 0.66 0.69
CA LYS A 43 -22.37 1.68 1.03
C LYS A 43 -22.14 2.93 0.16
N PRO A 44 -23.21 3.54 -0.38
CA PRO A 44 -23.09 4.77 -1.13
C PRO A 44 -22.64 5.90 -0.20
N VAL A 45 -21.58 6.60 -0.59
CA VAL A 45 -21.09 7.80 0.10
C VAL A 45 -21.66 9.01 -0.62
N THR A 46 -22.36 9.86 0.13
CA THR A 46 -22.98 11.07 -0.43
C THR A 46 -21.91 12.08 -0.84
N ARG A 47 -22.27 13.04 -1.70
CA ARG A 47 -21.33 14.08 -2.13
C ARG A 47 -20.85 14.95 -0.97
N THR A 48 -21.77 15.37 -0.10
CA THR A 48 -21.44 16.20 1.06
C THR A 48 -20.49 15.47 1.99
N GLU A 49 -20.78 14.20 2.30
CA GLU A 49 -19.92 13.36 3.14
C GLU A 49 -18.54 13.13 2.52
N MET A 50 -18.46 12.99 1.20
CA MET A 50 -17.18 12.85 0.51
C MET A 50 -16.37 14.15 0.55
N ILE A 51 -17.02 15.30 0.33
CA ILE A 51 -16.38 16.62 0.42
C ILE A 51 -15.82 16.83 1.83
N GLU A 52 -16.63 16.53 2.84
CA GLU A 52 -16.27 16.65 4.24
C GLU A 52 -15.05 15.78 4.59
N LYS A 53 -15.12 14.48 4.29
CA LYS A 53 -14.08 13.51 4.67
C LYS A 53 -12.76 13.68 3.92
N VAL A 54 -12.79 14.07 2.64
CA VAL A 54 -11.57 14.15 1.80
C VAL A 54 -10.92 15.53 1.84
N TRP A 55 -11.71 16.61 1.93
CA TRP A 55 -11.23 17.99 1.80
C TRP A 55 -11.43 18.82 3.06
N ILE A 56 -12.65 18.90 3.63
CA ILE A 56 -12.91 19.79 4.79
C ILE A 56 -12.09 19.34 6.01
N ASN A 57 -12.03 18.04 6.30
CA ASN A 57 -11.22 17.48 7.39
C ASN A 57 -9.71 17.75 7.22
N GLN A 58 -9.28 18.20 6.04
CA GLN A 58 -7.90 18.51 5.69
C GLN A 58 -7.68 20.03 5.55
N GLY A 59 -8.67 20.85 5.93
CA GLY A 59 -8.63 22.30 5.82
C GLY A 59 -8.76 22.83 4.39
N ALA A 60 -9.16 21.98 3.43
CA ALA A 60 -9.31 22.37 2.03
C ALA A 60 -10.78 22.64 1.68
N LEU A 61 -11.05 23.78 1.05
CA LEU A 61 -12.34 24.10 0.45
C LEU A 61 -12.30 23.76 -1.04
N VAL A 62 -13.26 22.95 -1.50
CA VAL A 62 -13.36 22.58 -2.92
C VAL A 62 -14.75 22.80 -3.48
N THR A 63 -14.80 23.10 -4.77
CA THR A 63 -16.06 23.23 -5.50
C THR A 63 -16.53 21.88 -6.04
N GLU A 64 -17.80 21.80 -6.43
CA GLU A 64 -18.32 20.60 -7.09
C GLU A 64 -17.54 20.23 -8.36
N ALA A 65 -17.03 21.23 -9.08
CA ALA A 65 -16.22 21.02 -10.29
C ALA A 65 -14.94 20.25 -9.97
N SER A 66 -14.25 20.62 -8.88
CA SER A 66 -13.04 19.95 -8.41
C SER A 66 -13.30 18.50 -7.99
N VAL A 67 -14.44 18.22 -7.35
CA VAL A 67 -14.86 16.85 -7.00
C VAL A 67 -15.07 16.04 -8.27
N ARG A 68 -15.83 16.56 -9.24
CA ARG A 68 -16.07 15.88 -10.53
C ARG A 68 -14.77 15.62 -11.28
N GLN A 69 -13.86 16.59 -11.30
CA GLN A 69 -12.54 16.44 -11.93
C GLN A 69 -11.70 15.36 -11.24
N THR A 70 -11.71 15.31 -9.90
CA THR A 70 -11.02 14.26 -9.14
C THR A 70 -11.57 12.88 -9.49
N PHE A 71 -12.89 12.73 -9.59
CA PHE A 71 -13.52 11.49 -10.02
C PHE A 71 -13.21 11.12 -11.47
N HIS A 72 -13.11 12.11 -12.36
CA HIS A 72 -12.69 11.89 -13.74
C HIS A 72 -11.26 11.36 -13.80
N LEU A 73 -10.32 11.96 -13.06
CA LEU A 73 -8.94 11.49 -12.96
C LEU A 73 -8.85 10.09 -12.34
N LEU A 74 -9.62 9.84 -11.28
CA LEU A 74 -9.69 8.53 -10.64
C LEU A 74 -10.16 7.45 -11.61
N ARG A 75 -11.24 7.71 -12.37
CA ARG A 75 -11.71 6.79 -13.41
C ARG A 75 -10.69 6.59 -14.51
N LYS A 76 -9.98 7.65 -14.94
CA LYS A 76 -8.93 7.54 -15.95
C LYS A 76 -7.79 6.64 -15.47
N ALA A 77 -7.34 6.83 -14.22
CA ALA A 77 -6.31 5.99 -13.61
C ALA A 77 -6.74 4.51 -13.51
N LEU A 78 -7.99 4.25 -13.12
CA LEU A 78 -8.56 2.89 -13.08
C LEU A 78 -8.76 2.29 -14.48
N SER A 79 -9.09 3.12 -15.47
CA SER A 79 -9.29 2.69 -16.86
C SER A 79 -7.99 2.19 -17.49
N THR A 80 -6.83 2.68 -17.03
CA THR A 80 -5.51 2.16 -17.43
C THR A 80 -5.35 0.66 -17.12
N PHE A 81 -6.12 0.15 -16.15
CA PHE A 81 -6.15 -1.25 -15.75
C PHE A 81 -7.47 -1.95 -16.13
N CYS A 82 -8.29 -1.34 -17.01
CA CYS A 82 -9.61 -1.86 -17.41
C CYS A 82 -10.62 -2.03 -16.25
N LEU A 83 -10.45 -1.30 -15.14
CA LEU A 83 -11.28 -1.42 -13.92
C LEU A 83 -12.40 -0.38 -13.79
N SER A 84 -12.42 0.65 -14.65
CA SER A 84 -13.18 1.89 -14.40
C SER A 84 -14.70 1.70 -14.29
N GLU A 85 -15.30 0.84 -15.13
CA GLU A 85 -16.76 0.62 -15.15
C GLU A 85 -17.24 -0.37 -14.10
N HIS A 86 -16.45 -1.38 -13.77
CA HIS A 86 -16.85 -2.44 -12.85
C HIS A 86 -16.62 -2.07 -11.39
N LEU A 87 -15.58 -1.27 -11.11
CA LEU A 87 -15.18 -0.92 -9.75
C LEU A 87 -16.01 0.21 -9.16
N ILE A 88 -16.15 1.35 -9.86
CA ILE A 88 -16.85 2.54 -9.34
C ILE A 88 -18.23 2.66 -9.96
N ARG A 89 -19.27 2.37 -9.16
CA ARG A 89 -20.66 2.61 -9.54
C ARG A 89 -21.14 3.98 -9.06
N THR A 90 -21.69 4.74 -10.00
CA THR A 90 -22.29 6.05 -9.71
C THR A 90 -23.80 5.89 -9.69
N THR A 91 -24.39 5.93 -8.50
CA THR A 91 -25.84 5.80 -8.33
C THR A 91 -26.45 7.20 -8.37
N ARG A 92 -27.31 7.47 -9.36
CA ARG A 92 -28.02 8.75 -9.43
C ARG A 92 -28.76 9.01 -8.11
N ARG A 93 -28.62 10.22 -7.58
CA ARG A 93 -29.21 10.72 -6.30
C ARG A 93 -28.64 10.16 -4.98
N GLN A 94 -27.83 9.10 -4.97
CA GLN A 94 -27.29 8.54 -3.72
C GLN A 94 -25.78 8.74 -3.53
N GLY A 95 -25.03 9.06 -4.58
CA GLY A 95 -23.59 9.38 -4.49
C GLY A 95 -22.72 8.34 -5.19
N TYR A 96 -21.57 8.02 -4.58
CA TYR A 96 -20.57 7.12 -5.16
C TYR A 96 -20.45 5.84 -4.32
N SER A 97 -20.37 4.69 -4.99
CA SER A 97 -20.22 3.38 -4.33
C SER A 97 -19.19 2.54 -5.06
N ILE A 98 -18.50 1.67 -4.32
CA ILE A 98 -17.58 0.68 -4.89
C ILE A 98 -18.21 -0.71 -4.89
N ASN A 99 -17.88 -1.52 -5.89
CA ASN A 99 -18.30 -2.91 -5.90
C ASN A 99 -17.44 -3.74 -4.93
N LYS A 100 -18.00 -4.09 -3.77
CA LYS A 100 -17.30 -4.82 -2.71
C LYS A 100 -16.75 -6.18 -3.16
N THR A 101 -17.41 -6.86 -4.09
CA THR A 101 -17.00 -8.20 -4.56
C THR A 101 -15.65 -8.15 -5.27
N LEU A 102 -15.30 -6.97 -5.81
CA LEU A 102 -14.08 -6.74 -6.56
C LEU A 102 -12.95 -6.20 -5.68
N VAL A 103 -13.18 -5.96 -4.38
CA VAL A 103 -12.15 -5.41 -3.49
C VAL A 103 -11.85 -6.41 -2.39
N ARG A 104 -10.60 -6.87 -2.33
CA ARG A 104 -10.10 -7.74 -1.25
C ARG A 104 -9.02 -7.03 -0.47
N ARG A 105 -9.01 -7.19 0.85
CA ARG A 105 -7.87 -6.77 1.66
C ARG A 105 -6.71 -7.71 1.35
N LYS A 106 -5.61 -7.19 0.79
CA LYS A 106 -4.39 -7.97 0.57
C LYS A 106 -3.81 -8.28 1.95
N ARG A 107 -3.90 -9.54 2.40
CA ARG A 107 -3.12 -10.03 3.54
C ARG A 107 -1.68 -10.18 3.06
N ILE A 108 -0.87 -9.15 3.28
CA ILE A 108 0.57 -9.25 3.04
C ILE A 108 1.12 -10.12 4.17
N LEU A 109 1.50 -11.35 3.85
CA LEU A 109 2.50 -12.06 4.64
C LEU A 109 3.80 -11.28 4.42
N ASN A 110 4.20 -10.47 5.40
CA ASN A 110 5.38 -9.63 5.32
C ASN A 110 6.64 -10.50 5.27
N ILE A 111 7.06 -10.93 4.08
CA ILE A 111 8.33 -11.63 3.88
C ILE A 111 9.49 -10.70 4.28
N GLU A 112 9.33 -9.38 4.16
CA GLU A 112 10.25 -8.35 4.67
C GLU A 112 10.52 -8.48 6.19
N SER A 113 9.49 -8.76 7.00
CA SER A 113 9.66 -9.00 8.44
C SER A 113 10.40 -10.32 8.71
N LEU A 114 10.22 -11.30 7.84
CA LEU A 114 10.93 -12.57 7.86
C LEU A 114 12.40 -12.40 7.43
N PHE A 115 12.69 -11.56 6.44
CA PHE A 115 14.06 -11.17 6.06
C PHE A 115 14.78 -10.46 7.21
N GLY A 116 14.11 -9.57 7.94
CA GLY A 116 14.66 -8.96 9.16
C GLY A 116 15.03 -10.00 10.22
N TYR A 117 14.13 -10.97 10.46
CA TYR A 117 14.35 -12.05 11.43
C TYR A 117 15.47 -13.01 11.01
N ILE A 118 15.49 -13.39 9.73
CA ILE A 118 16.51 -14.24 9.13
C ILE A 118 17.88 -13.54 9.20
N ASN A 119 17.99 -12.27 8.80
CA ASN A 119 19.26 -11.54 8.81
C ASN A 119 19.84 -11.38 10.22
N GLN A 120 18.99 -11.10 11.21
CA GLN A 120 19.43 -11.01 12.60
C GLN A 120 19.95 -12.38 13.09
N PHE A 121 19.26 -13.47 12.77
CA PHE A 121 19.68 -14.82 13.14
C PHE A 121 21.01 -15.24 12.49
N TRP A 122 21.17 -15.04 11.18
CA TRP A 122 22.40 -15.38 10.46
C TRP A 122 23.60 -14.55 10.92
N PHE A 123 23.40 -13.28 11.26
CA PHE A 123 24.46 -12.42 11.81
C PHE A 123 25.01 -12.98 13.13
N TYR A 124 24.13 -13.37 14.06
CA TYR A 124 24.55 -13.97 15.33
C TYR A 124 25.18 -15.36 15.15
N MET A 125 24.66 -16.19 14.24
CA MET A 125 25.22 -17.51 13.98
C MET A 125 26.62 -17.43 13.35
N MET A 126 26.85 -16.44 12.49
CA MET A 126 28.16 -16.19 11.87
C MET A 126 29.18 -15.68 12.90
N ILE A 127 28.78 -14.72 13.75
CA ILE A 127 29.62 -14.21 14.84
C ILE A 127 30.00 -15.32 15.84
N ALA A 128 29.04 -16.17 16.21
CA ALA A 128 29.26 -17.28 17.14
C ALA A 128 30.26 -18.32 16.65
N LEU A 129 30.47 -18.44 15.34
CA LEU A 129 31.44 -19.36 14.74
C LEU A 129 32.79 -18.71 14.43
N ILE A 130 32.80 -17.43 14.04
CA ILE A 130 34.02 -16.73 13.63
C ILE A 130 34.86 -16.27 14.84
N ILE A 131 34.22 -15.73 15.88
CA ILE A 131 34.96 -15.21 17.05
C ILE A 131 35.77 -16.30 17.77
N PRO A 132 35.22 -17.50 18.06
CA PRO A 132 35.99 -18.56 18.73
C PRO A 132 37.20 -19.01 17.90
N ALA A 133 37.02 -19.16 16.58
CA ALA A 133 38.11 -19.58 15.68
C ALA A 133 39.28 -18.57 15.70
N ILE A 134 38.98 -17.27 15.66
CA ILE A 134 39.99 -16.22 15.73
C ILE A 134 40.72 -16.26 17.07
N VAL A 135 40.00 -16.40 18.19
CA VAL A 135 40.61 -16.47 19.54
C VAL A 135 41.51 -17.69 19.69
N THR A 136 41.08 -18.86 19.21
CA THR A 136 41.90 -20.08 19.26
C THR A 136 43.18 -19.95 18.43
N SER A 137 43.11 -19.28 17.27
CA SER A 137 44.27 -19.04 16.41
C SER A 137 45.27 -18.07 17.05
N ILE A 138 44.79 -16.99 17.66
CA ILE A 138 45.64 -16.03 18.40
C ILE A 138 46.29 -16.68 19.63
N MET A 139 45.54 -17.49 20.38
CA MET A 139 46.07 -18.24 21.52
C MET A 139 47.15 -19.24 21.10
N MET A 140 46.93 -19.98 20.01
CA MET A 140 47.93 -20.92 19.46
C MET A 140 49.20 -20.18 19.00
N TYR A 141 49.05 -19.00 18.40
CA TYR A 141 50.18 -18.17 17.97
C TYR A 141 51.00 -17.63 19.15
N MET A 142 50.36 -17.13 20.21
CA MET A 142 51.07 -16.66 21.40
C MET A 142 51.81 -17.77 22.15
N VAL A 143 51.22 -18.97 22.22
CA VAL A 143 51.87 -20.14 22.83
C VAL A 143 53.12 -20.58 22.04
N ASN A 144 53.12 -20.40 20.73
CA ASN A 144 54.24 -20.80 19.86
C ASN A 144 55.43 -19.81 19.88
N ILE A 145 55.22 -18.54 20.27
CA ILE A 145 56.29 -17.53 20.38
C ILE A 145 57.02 -17.60 21.74
N GLY A 146 56.39 -18.19 22.76
CA GLY A 146 56.97 -18.31 24.11
C GLY A 146 57.80 -19.57 24.37
N ARG A 147 58.06 -20.39 23.34
CA ARG A 147 58.96 -21.56 23.38
C ARG A 147 60.18 -21.30 22.50
#